data_AF-A0A1X1K537-F1
#
_entry.id   AF-A0A1X1K537-F1
#
_cell.length_a   1.000
_cell.length_b   1.000
_cell.length_c   1.000
_cell.angle_alpha   90.00
_cell.angle_beta   90.00
_cell.angle_gamma   90.00
#
_symmetry.space_group_name_H-M   'P 1'
#
loop_
_entity.id
_entity.type
_entity.pdbx_description
1 polymer ?
#
loop_
_entity_poly.entity_id
_entity_poly.type
_entity_poly.pdbx_seq_one_letter_code
_entity_poly.pdbx_strand_id
1 'polypeptide(L)'
;MILKHICEVCGKIEVIDSDLAFDEGWDYPPRMGSFRILSPRICNNCDVENTVWFALTVDGKALDELSTKQIDVLMRINNEPLSILPNSDDGLSN
;
A
#
# COMPACT_ATOMS: atom_id res chain seq x y z
N MET A 1 9.50 -4.71 12.80
CA MET A 1 8.80 -5.97 12.40
C MET A 1 9.10 -6.22 10.93
N ILE A 2 9.46 -7.43 10.52
CA ILE A 2 9.68 -7.73 9.09
C ILE A 2 8.33 -7.88 8.38
N LEU A 3 8.07 -7.01 7.41
CA LEU A 3 6.85 -6.99 6.59
C LEU A 3 7.20 -6.80 5.10
N LYS A 4 6.25 -7.17 4.25
CA LYS A 4 6.30 -6.96 2.80
C LYS A 4 5.75 -5.57 2.47
N HIS A 5 6.62 -4.64 2.12
CA HIS A 5 6.29 -3.28 1.72
C HIS A 5 6.09 -3.26 0.21
N ILE A 6 4.86 -2.97 -0.24
CA ILE A 6 4.48 -2.99 -1.66
C ILE A 6 4.07 -1.60 -2.09
N CYS A 7 4.84 -0.96 -2.96
CA CYS A 7 4.50 0.34 -3.51
C CYS A 7 3.30 0.19 -4.45
N GLU A 8 2.18 0.85 -4.13
CA GLU A 8 0.97 0.82 -4.96
C GLU A 8 1.15 1.51 -6.31
N VAL A 9 2.13 2.41 -6.43
CA VAL A 9 2.38 3.19 -7.65
C VAL A 9 3.29 2.43 -8.61
N CYS A 10 4.52 2.10 -8.23
CA CYS A 10 5.48 1.45 -9.12
C CYS A 10 5.53 -0.09 -8.99
N GLY A 11 4.89 -0.68 -7.99
CA GLY A 11 4.90 -2.12 -7.75
C GLY A 11 6.18 -2.65 -7.10
N LYS A 12 7.11 -1.79 -6.64
CA LYS A 12 8.30 -2.19 -5.88
C LYS A 12 7.88 -3.00 -4.65
N ILE A 13 8.55 -4.12 -4.40
CA ILE A 13 8.31 -4.98 -3.23
C ILE A 13 9.61 -5.14 -2.45
N GLU A 14 9.58 -4.87 -1.15
CA GLU A 14 10.69 -5.11 -0.22
C GLU A 14 10.22 -5.83 1.04
N VAL A 15 10.89 -6.92 1.41
CA VAL A 15 10.62 -7.65 2.65
C VAL A 15 11.71 -7.28 3.65
N ILE A 16 11.43 -6.25 4.45
CA ILE A 16 12.41 -5.61 5.34
C ILE A 16 11.75 -5.27 6.68
N ASP A 17 12.56 -4.92 7.67
CA ASP A 17 12.04 -4.41 8.94
C ASP A 17 11.35 -3.06 8.74
N SER A 18 10.14 -2.89 9.29
CA SER A 18 9.34 -1.66 9.11
C SER A 18 9.99 -0.40 9.68
N ASP A 19 10.87 -0.50 10.69
CA ASP A 19 11.61 0.67 11.16
C ASP A 19 12.64 1.10 10.10
N LEU A 20 13.35 0.15 9.50
CA LEU A 20 14.25 0.42 8.38
C LEU A 20 13.49 0.94 7.15
N ALA A 21 12.34 0.37 6.82
CA ALA A 21 11.53 0.83 5.70
C ALA A 21 11.14 2.31 5.87
N PHE A 22 10.70 2.69 7.07
CA PHE A 22 10.36 4.07 7.38
C PHE A 22 11.58 5.00 7.23
N ASP A 23 12.73 4.58 7.75
CA ASP A 23 13.98 5.35 7.62
C ASP A 23 14.43 5.48 6.15
N GLU A 24 14.12 4.50 5.30
CA GLU A 24 14.33 4.55 3.85
C GLU A 24 13.27 5.38 3.09
N GLY A 25 12.28 5.92 3.78
CA GLY A 25 11.26 6.80 3.25
C GLY A 25 10.00 6.10 2.73
N TRP A 26 9.71 4.88 3.18
CA TRP A 26 8.43 4.23 2.91
C TRP A 26 7.29 4.85 3.70
N ASP A 27 6.21 5.18 3.02
CA ASP A 27 4.94 5.58 3.63
C ASP A 27 4.08 4.33 3.82
N TYR A 28 4.33 3.59 4.91
CA TYR A 28 3.75 2.27 5.17
C TYR A 28 3.52 2.01 6.68
N PRO A 29 2.50 1.22 7.07
CA PRO A 29 2.25 0.86 8.45
C PRO A 29 3.25 -0.22 8.88
N PRO A 30 3.55 -0.31 10.19
CA PRO A 30 2.92 0.42 11.29
C PRO A 30 3.50 1.82 11.55
N ARG A 31 4.51 2.27 10.80
CA ARG A 31 5.19 3.55 11.06
C ARG A 31 4.47 4.76 10.48
N MET A 32 3.86 4.62 9.30
CA MET A 32 2.90 5.57 8.77
C MET A 32 1.52 4.97 8.58
N GLY A 33 0.50 5.67 9.05
CA GLY A 33 -0.89 5.24 8.96
C GLY A 33 -1.16 4.03 9.84
N SER A 34 -2.16 3.22 9.47
CA SER A 34 -2.55 2.04 10.23
C SER A 34 -3.05 0.95 9.30
N PHE A 35 -2.89 -0.32 9.69
CA PHE A 35 -3.44 -1.44 8.92
C PHE A 35 -4.94 -1.28 8.73
N ARG A 36 -5.44 -1.65 7.54
CA ARG A 36 -6.87 -1.60 7.17
C ARG A 36 -7.48 -0.19 7.12
N ILE A 37 -6.70 0.84 7.43
CA ILE A 37 -7.08 2.23 7.23
C ILE A 37 -6.46 2.69 5.92
N LEU A 38 -7.30 3.20 5.03
CA LEU A 38 -6.86 3.72 3.73
C LEU A 38 -5.95 4.92 3.95
N SER A 39 -4.69 4.76 3.55
CA SER A 39 -3.65 5.79 3.49
C SER A 39 -2.65 5.36 2.42
N PRO A 40 -1.71 6.23 2.00
CA PRO A 40 -0.68 5.87 1.03
C PRO A 40 0.10 4.60 1.42
N ARG A 41 0.50 3.86 0.39
CA ARG A 41 1.35 2.67 0.44
C ARG A 41 2.44 2.78 -0.61
N ILE A 42 3.39 3.70 -0.41
CA ILE A 42 4.35 4.12 -1.45
C ILE A 42 5.81 4.04 -0.97
N CYS A 43 6.72 3.82 -1.91
CA CYS A 43 8.15 3.95 -1.68
C CYS A 43 8.60 5.42 -1.83
N ASN A 44 9.84 5.69 -1.43
CA ASN A 44 10.49 7.01 -1.48
C ASN A 44 10.70 7.63 -2.87
N ASN A 45 10.28 6.95 -3.95
CA ASN A 45 10.48 7.38 -5.34
C ASN A 45 9.15 7.51 -6.11
N CYS A 46 8.03 7.54 -5.41
CA CYS A 46 6.70 7.69 -5.99
C CYS A 46 5.91 8.78 -5.27
N ASP A 47 5.11 9.52 -6.03
CA ASP A 47 4.32 10.62 -5.50
C ASP A 47 2.94 10.15 -5.00
N VAL A 48 2.48 10.76 -3.91
CA VAL A 48 1.20 10.45 -3.27
C VAL A 48 -0.01 10.66 -4.19
N GLU A 49 0.09 11.56 -5.17
CA GLU A 49 -0.97 11.88 -6.14
C GLU A 49 -1.43 10.65 -6.95
N ASN A 50 -0.57 9.63 -7.07
CA ASN A 50 -0.86 8.41 -7.83
C ASN A 50 -1.48 7.28 -6.99
N THR A 51 -1.80 7.53 -5.71
CA THR A 51 -2.33 6.53 -4.79
C THR A 51 -3.86 6.39 -4.89
N VAL A 52 -4.39 5.24 -4.46
CA VAL A 52 -5.86 5.08 -4.32
C VAL A 52 -6.43 6.03 -3.27
N TRP A 53 -5.68 6.34 -2.22
CA TRP A 53 -6.08 7.30 -1.20
C TRP A 53 -6.28 8.70 -1.80
N PHE A 54 -5.34 9.18 -2.61
CA PHE A 54 -5.45 10.50 -3.24
C PHE A 54 -6.62 10.57 -4.22
N ALA A 55 -6.80 9.54 -5.03
CA ALA A 55 -7.92 9.44 -5.96
C ALA A 55 -9.29 9.56 -5.25
N LEU A 56 -9.47 8.92 -4.10
CA LEU A 56 -10.73 8.95 -3.36
C LEU A 56 -10.91 10.22 -2.53
N THR A 57 -9.84 10.70 -1.90
CA THR A 57 -9.93 11.75 -0.86
C THR A 57 -9.65 13.15 -1.38
N VAL A 58 -8.79 13.28 -2.39
CA VAL A 58 -8.38 14.57 -2.96
C VAL A 58 -9.03 14.80 -4.31
N ASP A 59 -8.96 13.84 -5.23
CA ASP A 59 -9.62 13.97 -6.54
C ASP A 59 -11.16 13.79 -6.45
N GLY A 60 -11.65 13.20 -5.37
CA GLY A 60 -13.08 12.97 -5.14
C GLY A 60 -13.70 11.93 -6.07
N LYS A 61 -12.91 11.00 -6.61
CA LYS A 61 -13.42 9.91 -7.46
C LYS A 61 -14.38 9.01 -6.68
N ALA A 62 -15.41 8.53 -7.36
CA ALA A 62 -16.24 7.45 -6.88
C ALA A 62 -15.53 6.09 -7.01
N LEU A 63 -16.01 5.08 -6.27
CA LEU A 63 -15.39 3.75 -6.25
C LEU A 63 -15.43 3.04 -7.62
N ASP A 64 -16.46 3.30 -8.42
CA ASP A 64 -16.64 2.74 -9.77
C ASP A 64 -15.77 3.43 -10.84
N GLU A 65 -15.15 4.56 -10.50
CA GLU A 65 -14.16 5.26 -11.33
C GLU A 65 -12.72 4.82 -11.07
N LEU A 66 -12.51 3.96 -10.07
CA LEU A 66 -11.18 3.42 -9.76
C LEU A 66 -10.74 2.43 -10.82
N SER A 67 -9.45 2.49 -11.16
CA SER A 67 -8.83 1.46 -11.99
C SER A 67 -8.79 0.10 -11.26
N THR A 68 -8.72 -1.00 -12.02
CA THR A 68 -8.54 -2.35 -11.44
C THR A 68 -7.37 -2.39 -10.45
N LYS A 69 -6.25 -1.77 -10.81
CA LYS A 69 -5.07 -1.68 -9.93
C LYS A 69 -5.36 -0.97 -8.60
N GLN A 70 -6.15 0.11 -8.62
CA GLN A 70 -6.53 0.82 -7.38
C GLN A 70 -7.50 -0.01 -6.53
N ILE A 71 -8.42 -0.76 -7.16
CA ILE A 71 -9.28 -1.72 -6.46
C ILE A 71 -8.45 -2.83 -5.80
N ASP A 72 -7.47 -3.38 -6.51
CA ASP A 72 -6.57 -4.41 -5.96
C ASP A 72 -5.80 -3.89 -4.74
N VAL A 73 -5.34 -2.64 -4.79
CA VAL A 73 -4.68 -1.97 -3.66
C VAL A 73 -5.65 -1.79 -2.49
N LEU A 74 -6.87 -1.33 -2.74
CA LEU A 74 -7.90 -1.17 -1.71
C LEU A 74 -8.19 -2.50 -1.00
N MET A 75 -8.35 -3.58 -1.78
CA MET A 75 -8.57 -4.93 -1.26
C MET A 75 -7.36 -5.42 -0.45
N ARG A 76 -6.14 -5.16 -0.93
CA ARG A 76 -4.90 -5.48 -0.20
C ARG A 76 -4.84 -4.76 1.14
N ILE A 77 -5.12 -3.46 1.18
CA ILE A 77 -5.12 -2.66 2.42
C ILE A 77 -6.15 -3.19 3.40
N ASN A 78 -7.38 -3.48 2.95
CA ASN A 78 -8.44 -4.00 3.82
C ASN A 78 -8.08 -5.35 4.49
N ASN A 79 -7.19 -6.13 3.87
CA ASN A 79 -6.70 -7.40 4.40
C ASN A 79 -5.36 -7.29 5.15
N GLU A 80 -4.81 -6.08 5.36
CA GLU A 80 -3.61 -5.89 6.17
C GLU A 80 -3.87 -6.30 7.65
N PRO A 81 -2.90 -6.91 8.36
CA PRO A 81 -1.53 -7.19 7.91
C PRO A 81 -1.38 -8.52 7.14
N LEU A 82 -2.44 -9.34 7.01
CA LEU A 82 -2.35 -10.67 6.40
C LEU A 82 -1.84 -10.62 4.95
N SER A 83 -2.25 -9.60 4.19
CA SER A 83 -1.80 -9.39 2.81
C SER A 83 -0.31 -9.03 2.67
N ILE A 84 0.34 -8.58 3.75
CA ILE A 84 1.72 -8.05 3.74
C ILE A 84 2.66 -8.82 4.68
N LEU A 85 2.27 -9.99 5.16
CA LEU A 85 3.20 -10.88 5.84
C LEU A 85 4.28 -11.36 4.85
N PRO A 86 5.53 -11.61 5.30
CA PRO A 86 6.63 -12.03 4.42
C PRO A 86 6.30 -13.24 3.54
N ASN A 87 5.53 -14.19 4.08
CA ASN A 87 5.14 -15.44 3.41
C ASN A 87 3.66 -15.43 2.94
N SER A 88 2.99 -14.27 2.91
CA SER A 88 1.68 -14.22 2.29
C SER A 88 1.83 -14.43 0.78
N ASP A 89 0.96 -15.22 0.17
CA ASP A 89 0.70 -15.05 -1.26
C ASP A 89 0.09 -13.65 -1.44
N ASP A 90 0.39 -12.98 -2.54
CA ASP A 90 -0.06 -11.60 -2.82
C ASP A 90 -1.60 -11.43 -2.84
N GLY A 91 -2.36 -12.52 -2.66
CA GLY A 91 -3.82 -12.55 -2.74
C GLY A 91 -4.34 -12.24 -4.13
N LEU A 92 -3.44 -12.12 -5.12
CA LEU A 92 -3.69 -11.83 -6.52
C LEU A 92 -3.37 -13.04 -7.41
N SER A 93 -2.71 -14.05 -6.84
CA SER A 93 -2.45 -15.34 -7.46
C SER A 93 -3.67 -16.26 -7.37
N ASN A 94 -4.57 -16.18 -8.36
CA ASN A 94 -5.41 -17.31 -8.81
C ASN A 94 -4.90 -17.78 -10.16
#